data_AF-A0A1S6KZF0-F1
#
_entry.id   AF-A0A1S6KZF0-F1
#
_cell.length_a   1.000
_cell.length_b   1.000
_cell.length_c   1.000
_cell.angle_alpha   90.00
_cell.angle_beta   90.00
_cell.angle_gamma   90.00
#
_symmetry.space_group_name_H-M   'P 1'
#
loop_
_entity.id
_entity.type
_entity.pdbx_description
1 polymer ?
#
loop_
_entity_poly.entity_id
_entity_poly.type
_entity_poly.pdbx_seq_one_letter_code
_entity_poly.pdbx_strand_id
1 'polypeptide(L)'
;DTGKKPPEPPHGIGHHIKFPWAKEIKAVAIVPDFVVPTHDARAVLPDSYPRPDVTFNLQRIALLPIALGQSPPNPELIHLAMQDKIHQPYRQTLIPGLTNVVDSMSPSSQPGFLGVCLSGAGPTILALATDNFEAIAHRIIDMLKLHNPNKKLACEWMVLEPAEGSHVIR
;
A
#
# COMPACT_ATOMS: atom_id res chain seq x y z
N ASP A 1 -1.65 -28.06 -3.29
CA ASP A 1 -1.48 -28.90 -4.49
C ASP A 1 -2.43 -28.38 -5.56
N THR A 2 -1.98 -27.44 -6.40
CA THR A 2 -2.78 -26.98 -7.55
C THR A 2 -2.70 -27.95 -8.75
N GLY A 3 -1.97 -29.07 -8.58
CA GLY A 3 -1.91 -30.18 -9.51
C GLY A 3 -1.25 -29.86 -10.86
N LYS A 4 -0.91 -30.91 -11.60
CA LYS A 4 -0.50 -30.83 -13.02
C LYS A 4 -1.66 -30.40 -13.95
N LYS A 5 -2.88 -30.32 -13.41
CA LYS A 5 -4.11 -29.86 -14.08
C LYS A 5 -4.93 -29.04 -13.08
N PRO A 6 -4.74 -27.71 -13.01
CA PRO A 6 -5.61 -26.88 -12.21
C PRO A 6 -7.05 -26.96 -12.76
N PRO A 7 -8.08 -26.85 -11.89
CA PRO A 7 -9.46 -26.76 -12.34
C PRO A 7 -9.65 -25.53 -13.23
N GLU A 8 -10.56 -25.63 -14.21
CA GLU A 8 -10.93 -24.45 -14.99
C GLU A 8 -11.55 -23.40 -14.05
N PRO A 9 -11.10 -22.13 -14.15
CA PRO A 9 -11.64 -21.07 -13.33
C PRO A 9 -13.13 -20.88 -13.67
N PRO A 10 -14.00 -20.72 -12.66
CA PRO A 10 -15.42 -20.53 -12.90
C PRO A 10 -15.67 -19.27 -13.72
N HIS A 11 -16.55 -19.37 -14.71
CA HIS A 11 -16.94 -18.25 -15.56
C HIS A 11 -18.03 -17.41 -14.89
N GLY A 12 -17.99 -16.09 -15.10
CA GLY A 12 -19.07 -15.17 -14.68
C GLY A 12 -19.22 -14.95 -13.18
N ILE A 13 -18.28 -15.41 -12.34
CA ILE A 13 -18.34 -15.21 -10.88
C ILE A 13 -17.91 -13.82 -10.41
N GLY A 14 -17.33 -13.00 -11.29
CA GLY A 14 -16.75 -11.72 -10.92
C GLY A 14 -17.16 -10.61 -11.87
N HIS A 15 -17.79 -9.57 -11.32
CA HIS A 15 -17.90 -8.28 -11.98
C HIS A 15 -16.73 -7.40 -11.54
N HIS A 16 -16.09 -6.71 -12.48
CA HIS A 16 -15.05 -5.74 -12.19
C HIS A 16 -15.24 -4.52 -13.09
N ILE A 17 -14.77 -3.38 -12.61
CA ILE A 17 -14.68 -2.14 -13.37
C ILE A 17 -13.29 -1.55 -13.17
N LYS A 18 -12.73 -0.94 -14.22
CA LYS A 18 -11.47 -0.19 -14.10
C LYS A 18 -11.77 1.12 -13.40
N PHE A 19 -11.12 1.37 -12.27
CA PHE A 19 -11.20 2.67 -11.62
C PHE A 19 -10.41 3.73 -12.40
N PRO A 20 -10.88 4.99 -12.40
CA PRO A 20 -10.11 6.10 -12.94
C PRO A 20 -8.80 6.26 -12.14
N TRP A 21 -7.74 6.71 -12.83
CA TRP A 21 -6.43 6.96 -12.24
C TRP A 21 -5.84 8.24 -12.84
N ALA A 22 -5.51 9.20 -11.99
CA ALA A 22 -4.83 10.42 -12.38
C ALA A 22 -3.37 10.13 -12.75
N LYS A 23 -2.94 10.55 -13.94
CA LYS A 23 -1.63 10.19 -14.53
C LYS A 23 -0.45 10.78 -13.75
N GLU A 24 -0.71 11.84 -12.99
CA GLU A 24 0.20 12.52 -12.09
C GLU A 24 0.58 11.63 -10.89
N ILE A 25 -0.29 10.68 -10.50
CA ILE A 25 -0.04 9.78 -9.38
C ILE A 25 0.88 8.64 -9.83
N LYS A 26 2.01 8.50 -9.14
CA LYS A 26 2.94 7.39 -9.24
C LYS A 26 3.00 6.63 -7.92
N ALA A 27 3.39 5.36 -7.99
CA ALA A 27 3.61 4.53 -6.81
C ALA A 27 5.12 4.37 -6.57
N VAL A 28 5.60 4.85 -5.42
CA VAL A 28 6.96 4.62 -4.93
C VAL A 28 6.93 3.33 -4.13
N ALA A 29 7.50 2.26 -4.68
CA ALA A 29 7.61 0.96 -4.01
C ALA A 29 8.96 0.88 -3.30
N ILE A 30 8.94 0.65 -1.99
CA ILE A 30 10.12 0.42 -1.15
C ILE A 30 10.14 -1.06 -0.79
N VAL A 31 11.21 -1.76 -1.12
CA VAL A 31 11.39 -3.20 -0.94
C VAL A 31 12.52 -3.45 0.06
N PRO A 32 12.19 -3.65 1.35
CA PRO A 32 13.18 -4.04 2.35
C PRO A 32 13.71 -5.46 2.12
N ASP A 33 15.00 -5.68 2.37
CA ASP A 33 15.65 -6.99 2.28
C ASP A 33 15.39 -7.86 3.53
N PHE A 34 14.12 -8.22 3.71
CA PHE A 34 13.69 -9.28 4.63
C PHE A 34 12.35 -9.85 4.15
N VAL A 35 11.89 -10.91 4.82
CA VAL A 35 10.64 -11.58 4.47
C VAL A 35 9.71 -11.60 5.68
N VAL A 36 8.45 -11.25 5.45
CA VAL A 36 7.36 -11.51 6.38
C VAL A 36 6.58 -12.70 5.84
N PRO A 37 6.48 -13.83 6.56
CA PRO A 37 5.66 -14.96 6.11
C PRO A 37 4.20 -14.53 5.94
N THR A 38 3.61 -14.85 4.78
CA THR A 38 2.20 -14.52 4.49
C THR A 38 1.22 -15.11 5.50
N HIS A 39 1.59 -16.24 6.11
CA HIS A 39 0.86 -16.85 7.21
C HIS A 39 0.74 -15.89 8.41
N ASP A 40 1.85 -15.27 8.82
CA ASP A 40 1.89 -14.40 10.00
C ASP A 40 1.13 -13.09 9.75
N ALA A 41 1.24 -12.55 8.53
CA ALA A 41 0.48 -11.37 8.10
C ALA A 41 -1.05 -11.60 8.06
N ARG A 42 -1.50 -12.86 7.98
CA ARG A 42 -2.92 -13.24 8.12
C ARG A 42 -3.28 -13.52 9.57
N ALA A 43 -2.41 -14.22 10.31
CA ALA A 43 -2.64 -14.59 11.70
C ALA A 43 -2.72 -13.40 12.67
N VAL A 44 -2.12 -12.26 12.31
CA VAL A 44 -2.18 -11.03 13.12
C VAL A 44 -3.53 -10.30 13.05
N LEU A 45 -4.39 -10.65 12.09
CA LEU A 45 -5.72 -10.02 11.97
C LEU A 45 -6.68 -10.62 13.00
N PRO A 46 -7.50 -9.81 13.67
CA PRO A 46 -8.48 -10.32 14.63
C PRO A 46 -9.64 -11.02 13.92
N ASP A 47 -10.31 -11.93 14.62
CA ASP A 47 -11.50 -12.64 14.12
C ASP A 47 -12.71 -11.71 13.92
N SER A 48 -12.73 -10.55 14.59
CA SER A 48 -13.81 -9.57 14.50
C SER A 48 -13.31 -8.15 14.69
N TYR A 49 -14.06 -7.19 14.14
CA TYR A 49 -13.76 -5.77 14.20
C TYR A 49 -14.89 -4.98 14.86
N PRO A 50 -14.58 -3.93 15.64
CA PRO A 50 -15.60 -3.02 16.14
C PRO A 50 -16.36 -2.37 14.98
N ARG A 51 -17.69 -2.28 15.10
CA ARG A 51 -18.55 -1.62 14.10
C ARG A 51 -18.04 -0.22 13.69
N PRO A 52 -17.58 0.65 14.62
CA PRO A 52 -17.05 1.97 14.23
C PRO A 52 -15.87 1.93 13.27
N ASP A 53 -14.99 0.93 13.40
CA ASP A 53 -13.81 0.80 12.55
C ASP A 53 -14.18 0.27 11.17
N VAL A 54 -15.14 -0.66 11.11
CA VAL A 54 -15.72 -1.11 9.83
C VAL A 54 -16.39 0.06 9.11
N THR A 55 -17.21 0.85 9.81
CA THR A 55 -17.84 2.05 9.24
C THR A 55 -16.81 3.07 8.75
N PHE A 56 -15.74 3.30 9.53
CA PHE A 56 -14.64 4.19 9.17
C PHE A 56 -13.98 3.79 7.84
N ASN A 57 -13.72 2.49 7.66
CA ASN A 57 -13.13 1.95 6.43
C ASN A 57 -14.09 1.95 5.24
N LEU A 58 -15.38 1.66 5.47
CA LEU A 58 -16.40 1.70 4.41
C LEU A 58 -16.54 3.10 3.78
N GLN A 59 -16.42 4.16 4.58
CA GLN A 59 -16.41 5.52 4.06
C GLN A 59 -15.21 5.80 3.16
N ARG A 60 -14.05 5.26 3.51
CA ARG A 60 -12.77 5.48 2.81
C ARG A 60 -12.69 4.70 1.51
N ILE A 61 -13.12 3.44 1.51
CA ILE A 61 -13.17 2.65 0.27
C ILE A 61 -14.19 3.20 -0.73
N ALA A 62 -15.28 3.84 -0.26
CA ALA A 62 -16.23 4.52 -1.14
C ALA A 62 -15.61 5.80 -1.78
N LEU A 63 -14.70 6.46 -1.07
CA LEU A 63 -14.07 7.71 -1.50
C LEU A 63 -12.83 7.50 -2.38
N LEU A 64 -12.00 6.51 -2.04
CA LEU A 64 -10.67 6.31 -2.61
C LEU A 64 -10.66 6.20 -4.15
N PRO A 65 -11.55 5.43 -4.81
CA PRO A 65 -11.56 5.33 -6.27
C PRO A 65 -11.81 6.67 -6.97
N ILE A 66 -12.66 7.51 -6.40
CA ILE A 66 -12.96 8.84 -6.96
C ILE A 66 -11.78 9.77 -6.72
N ALA A 67 -11.21 9.77 -5.51
CA ALA A 67 -10.05 10.60 -5.17
C ALA A 67 -8.82 10.30 -6.05
N LEU A 68 -8.55 9.01 -6.32
CA LEU A 68 -7.46 8.59 -7.22
C LEU A 68 -7.70 8.96 -8.69
N GLY A 69 -8.94 9.21 -9.09
CA GLY A 69 -9.31 9.58 -10.45
C GLY A 69 -9.32 11.09 -10.73
N GLN A 70 -9.16 11.95 -9.71
CA GLN A 70 -9.21 13.40 -9.87
C GLN A 70 -7.90 13.97 -10.41
N SER A 71 -8.00 14.82 -11.43
CA SER A 71 -6.86 15.60 -11.97
C SER A 71 -7.22 17.10 -11.93
N PRO A 72 -6.44 17.94 -11.23
CA PRO A 72 -5.25 17.57 -10.44
C PRO A 72 -5.60 16.72 -9.20
N PRO A 73 -4.70 15.84 -8.73
CA PRO A 73 -4.91 15.09 -7.49
C PRO A 73 -5.08 16.00 -6.28
N ASN A 74 -5.96 15.64 -5.35
CA ASN A 74 -6.08 16.30 -4.05
C ASN A 74 -5.33 15.50 -2.97
N PRO A 75 -4.15 15.97 -2.50
CA PRO A 75 -3.32 15.21 -1.57
C PRO A 75 -4.00 14.88 -0.25
N GLU A 76 -4.70 15.84 0.35
CA GLU A 76 -5.39 15.65 1.63
C GLU A 76 -6.54 14.66 1.51
N LEU A 77 -7.27 14.69 0.39
CA LEU A 77 -8.36 13.76 0.12
C LEU A 77 -7.87 12.33 -0.06
N ILE A 78 -6.78 12.14 -0.83
CA ILE A 78 -6.18 10.83 -1.06
C ILE A 78 -5.60 10.29 0.26
N HIS A 79 -4.88 11.12 1.01
CA HIS A 79 -4.31 10.75 2.30
C HIS A 79 -5.38 10.28 3.28
N LEU A 80 -6.49 11.02 3.39
CA LEU A 80 -7.63 10.65 4.22
C LEU A 80 -8.26 9.33 3.77
N ALA A 81 -8.42 9.14 2.46
CA ALA A 81 -9.03 7.95 1.88
C ALA A 81 -8.13 6.70 1.97
N MET A 82 -6.82 6.86 2.13
CA MET A 82 -5.86 5.77 2.30
C MET A 82 -5.73 5.27 3.75
N GLN A 83 -6.31 5.96 4.73
CA GLN A 83 -6.27 5.52 6.13
C GLN A 83 -7.01 4.17 6.31
N ASP A 84 -6.51 3.33 7.22
CA ASP A 84 -7.06 2.00 7.44
C ASP A 84 -7.08 1.64 8.92
N LYS A 85 -8.18 1.03 9.36
CA LYS A 85 -8.33 0.46 10.71
C LYS A 85 -8.52 -1.05 10.72
N ILE A 86 -8.61 -1.70 9.56
CA ILE A 86 -8.93 -3.12 9.44
C ILE A 86 -7.68 -3.97 9.28
N HIS A 87 -6.69 -3.54 8.49
CA HIS A 87 -5.52 -4.37 8.18
C HIS A 87 -4.21 -3.76 8.68
N GLN A 88 -3.97 -2.50 8.34
CA GLN A 88 -2.69 -1.81 8.52
C GLN A 88 -2.29 -1.72 9.99
N PRO A 89 -3.15 -1.35 10.96
CA PRO A 89 -2.73 -1.26 12.37
C PRO A 89 -2.19 -2.58 12.94
N TYR A 90 -2.73 -3.70 12.46
CA TYR A 90 -2.32 -5.04 12.90
C TYR A 90 -1.05 -5.50 12.17
N ARG A 91 -1.01 -5.33 10.84
CA ARG A 91 0.12 -5.81 10.02
C ARG A 91 1.38 -4.97 10.18
N GLN A 92 1.25 -3.66 10.46
CA GLN A 92 2.42 -2.80 10.60
C GLN A 92 3.33 -3.19 11.78
N THR A 93 2.79 -3.91 12.76
CA THR A 93 3.57 -4.47 13.88
C THR A 93 4.61 -5.49 13.44
N LEU A 94 4.43 -6.12 12.27
CA LEU A 94 5.36 -7.09 11.69
C LEU A 94 6.55 -6.44 10.99
N ILE A 95 6.50 -5.12 10.78
CA ILE A 95 7.51 -4.37 10.01
C ILE A 95 8.07 -3.27 10.91
N PRO A 96 9.27 -3.49 11.49
CA PRO A 96 9.91 -2.49 12.33
C PRO A 96 10.04 -1.14 11.61
N GLY A 97 9.50 -0.09 12.23
CA GLY A 97 9.53 1.28 11.71
C GLY A 97 8.34 1.69 10.84
N LEU A 98 7.49 0.78 10.37
CA LEU A 98 6.36 1.15 9.52
C LEU A 98 5.34 2.04 10.24
N THR A 99 5.03 1.76 11.51
CA THR A 99 4.16 2.62 12.33
C THR A 99 4.68 4.05 12.35
N ASN A 100 5.99 4.23 12.53
CA ASN A 100 6.61 5.56 12.54
C ASN A 100 6.56 6.24 11.17
N VAL A 101 6.66 5.48 10.08
CA VAL A 101 6.46 6.00 8.72
C VAL A 101 5.03 6.51 8.54
N VAL A 102 4.03 5.71 8.92
CA VAL A 102 2.61 6.07 8.79
C VAL A 102 2.27 7.31 9.64
N ASP A 103 2.77 7.38 10.87
CA ASP A 103 2.43 8.45 11.81
C ASP A 103 3.17 9.77 11.52
N SER A 104 4.37 9.70 10.91
CA SER A 104 5.21 10.88 10.67
C SER A 104 5.06 11.51 9.30
N MET A 105 4.31 10.88 8.38
CA MET A 105 4.17 11.32 7.00
C MET A 105 2.72 11.65 6.64
N SER A 106 2.55 12.87 6.16
CA SER A 106 1.31 13.45 5.62
C SER A 106 1.66 14.41 4.48
N PRO A 107 0.70 14.80 3.63
CA PRO A 107 0.98 15.72 2.51
C PRO A 107 1.58 17.06 2.96
N SER A 108 1.19 17.55 4.14
CA SER A 108 1.76 18.78 4.72
C SER A 108 3.22 18.63 5.19
N SER A 109 3.61 17.43 5.63
CA SER A 109 4.96 17.16 6.16
C SER A 109 5.99 16.74 5.10
N GLN A 110 5.52 16.35 3.91
CA GLN A 110 6.32 15.81 2.83
C GLN A 110 5.72 16.25 1.48
N PRO A 111 6.33 17.21 0.78
CA PRO A 111 5.88 17.61 -0.55
C PRO A 111 5.79 16.40 -1.50
N GLY A 112 4.75 16.39 -2.32
CA GLY A 112 4.47 15.31 -3.28
C GLY A 112 3.80 14.08 -2.72
N PHE A 113 3.79 13.90 -1.40
CA PHE A 113 3.26 12.70 -0.77
C PHE A 113 1.72 12.71 -0.71
N LEU A 114 1.11 11.59 -1.07
CA LEU A 114 -0.35 11.41 -1.04
C LEU A 114 -0.77 10.40 0.03
N GLY A 115 0.05 9.39 0.33
CA GLY A 115 -0.26 8.38 1.34
C GLY A 115 0.66 7.18 1.27
N VAL A 116 0.66 6.36 2.32
CA VAL A 116 1.52 5.18 2.43
C VAL A 116 0.73 4.00 2.97
N CYS A 117 0.94 2.83 2.37
CA CYS A 117 0.33 1.59 2.82
C CYS A 117 1.28 0.41 2.65
N LEU A 118 0.88 -0.72 3.23
CA LEU A 118 1.52 -1.99 2.91
C LEU A 118 1.13 -2.45 1.51
N SER A 119 2.11 -2.86 0.72
CA SER A 119 1.85 -3.56 -0.53
C SER A 119 1.47 -5.00 -0.22
N GLY A 120 0.17 -5.30 -0.27
CA GLY A 120 -0.37 -6.61 0.04
C GLY A 120 -0.15 -7.01 1.52
N ALA A 121 0.60 -8.08 1.73
CA ALA A 121 0.96 -8.57 3.07
C ALA A 121 2.27 -7.95 3.61
N GLY A 122 3.02 -7.22 2.77
CA GLY A 122 4.37 -6.74 3.08
C GLY A 122 5.47 -7.77 2.74
N PRO A 123 6.75 -7.44 3.01
CA PRO A 123 7.21 -6.23 3.69
C PRO A 123 7.33 -4.99 2.80
N THR A 124 7.07 -5.12 1.50
CA THR A 124 7.07 -3.98 0.58
C THR A 124 6.09 -2.91 1.02
N ILE A 125 6.56 -1.67 1.05
CA ILE A 125 5.78 -0.47 1.37
C ILE A 125 5.50 0.26 0.07
N LEU A 126 4.26 0.72 -0.09
CA LEU A 126 3.84 1.49 -1.25
C LEU A 126 3.47 2.91 -0.79
N ALA A 127 4.14 3.92 -1.31
CA ALA A 127 3.75 5.30 -1.15
C ALA A 127 3.18 5.84 -2.47
N LEU A 128 2.04 6.52 -2.42
CA LEU A 128 1.53 7.27 -3.57
C LEU A 128 2.07 8.69 -3.52
N ALA A 129 2.51 9.19 -4.68
CA ALA A 129 3.11 10.51 -4.78
C ALA A 129 2.90 11.14 -6.16
N THR A 130 2.96 12.47 -6.25
CA THR A 130 2.95 13.23 -7.53
C THR A 130 4.34 13.70 -7.97
N ASP A 131 5.23 13.93 -7.01
CA ASP A 131 6.62 14.34 -7.22
C ASP A 131 7.48 13.95 -6.01
N ASN A 132 8.72 14.42 -5.94
CA ASN A 132 9.65 14.19 -4.81
C ASN A 132 9.89 12.70 -4.47
N PHE A 133 9.80 11.81 -5.47
CA PHE A 133 9.82 10.35 -5.30
C PHE A 133 11.04 9.84 -4.52
N GLU A 134 12.24 10.33 -4.86
CA GLU A 134 13.49 9.95 -4.19
C GLU A 134 13.52 10.41 -2.72
N ALA A 135 13.11 11.65 -2.45
CA ALA A 135 13.05 12.17 -1.09
C ALA A 135 12.04 11.38 -0.23
N ILE A 136 10.88 11.03 -0.79
CA ILE A 136 9.88 10.18 -0.14
C ILE A 136 10.46 8.79 0.15
N ALA A 137 11.11 8.17 -0.83
CA ALA A 137 11.72 6.85 -0.67
C ALA A 137 12.80 6.85 0.42
N HIS A 138 13.73 7.80 0.38
CA HIS A 138 14.80 7.90 1.37
C HIS A 138 14.27 8.18 2.78
N ARG A 139 13.28 9.07 2.93
CA ARG A 139 12.65 9.29 4.23
C ARG A 139 12.04 8.01 4.80
N ILE A 140 11.33 7.23 3.98
CA ILE A 140 10.77 5.95 4.42
C ILE A 140 11.89 4.96 4.79
N ILE A 141 12.91 4.83 3.95
CA ILE A 141 14.05 3.93 4.18
C ILE A 141 14.80 4.28 5.46
N ASP A 142 15.03 5.56 5.72
CA ASP A 142 15.74 6.03 6.91
C ASP A 142 14.94 5.72 8.19
N MET A 143 13.63 5.92 8.16
CA MET A 143 12.74 5.56 9.26
C MET A 143 12.74 4.05 9.51
N LEU A 144 12.70 3.23 8.45
CA LEU A 144 12.82 1.78 8.60
C LEU A 144 14.15 1.39 9.24
N LYS A 145 15.28 1.90 8.73
CA LYS A 145 16.62 1.59 9.27
C LYS A 145 16.79 2.03 10.72
N LEU A 146 16.24 3.19 11.09
CA LEU A 146 16.32 3.73 12.44
C LEU A 146 15.65 2.81 13.47
N HIS A 147 14.50 2.23 13.10
CA HIS A 147 13.67 1.42 13.99
C HIS A 147 13.85 -0.09 13.80
N ASN A 148 14.67 -0.52 12.84
CA ASN A 148 15.01 -1.93 12.67
C ASN A 148 16.18 -2.33 13.59
N PRO A 149 16.10 -3.47 14.31
CA PRO A 149 17.22 -3.98 15.12
C PRO A 149 18.50 -4.13 14.30
N ASN A 150 18.35 -4.52 13.02
CA ASN A 150 19.43 -4.52 12.06
C ASN A 150 19.48 -3.16 11.33
N LYS A 151 20.20 -2.21 11.91
CA LYS A 151 20.42 -0.85 11.35
C LYS A 151 21.07 -0.84 9.95
N LYS A 152 21.48 -2.02 9.44
CA LYS A 152 22.01 -2.22 8.08
C LYS A 152 20.97 -2.79 7.11
N LEU A 153 19.67 -2.64 7.39
CA LEU A 153 18.61 -3.07 6.48
C LEU A 153 18.85 -2.48 5.07
N ALA A 154 19.13 -3.37 4.11
CA ALA A 154 19.17 -3.01 2.71
C ALA A 154 17.72 -2.80 2.23
N CYS A 155 17.53 -1.76 1.43
CA CYS A 155 16.24 -1.45 0.81
C CYS A 155 16.49 -1.05 -0.64
N GLU A 156 15.74 -1.64 -1.55
CA GLU A 156 15.60 -1.13 -2.91
C GLU A 156 14.34 -0.29 -3.02
N TRP A 157 14.29 0.64 -3.96
CA TRP A 157 13.07 1.36 -4.26
C TRP A 157 12.95 1.67 -5.75
N MET A 158 11.72 1.82 -6.22
CA MET A 158 11.42 2.12 -7.62
C MET A 158 10.11 2.92 -7.74
N VAL A 159 10.01 3.69 -8.83
CA VAL A 159 8.78 4.40 -9.21
C VAL A 159 8.01 3.57 -10.22
N LEU A 160 6.74 3.35 -9.95
CA LEU A 160 5.85 2.49 -10.72
C LEU A 160 4.60 3.25 -11.17
N GLU A 161 4.00 2.74 -12.25
CA GLU A 161 2.71 3.16 -12.78
C GLU A 161 1.79 1.95 -12.90
N PRO A 162 0.45 2.13 -12.82
CA PRO A 162 -0.48 1.04 -13.10
C PRO A 162 -0.24 0.44 -14.49
N ALA A 163 -0.06 -0.88 -14.56
CA ALA A 163 0.08 -1.58 -15.83
C ALA A 163 -1.25 -1.60 -16.63
N GLU A 164 -1.18 -1.62 -17.95
CA GLU A 164 -2.35 -1.68 -18.84
C GLU A 164 -2.93 -3.09 -19.02
N GLY A 165 -2.34 -4.11 -18.38
CA GLY A 165 -2.77 -5.49 -18.44
C GLY A 165 -1.60 -6.45 -18.60
N SER A 166 -1.90 -7.68 -19.02
CA SER A 166 -0.89 -8.70 -19.32
C SER A 166 -0.74 -8.87 -20.83
N HIS A 167 0.49 -8.97 -21.31
CA HIS A 167 0.81 -9.25 -22.70
C HIS A 167 1.58 -10.57 -22.81
N VAL A 168 1.25 -11.38 -23.82
CA VAL A 168 1.97 -12.63 -24.11
C VAL A 168 3.17 -12.30 -25.00
N ILE A 169 4.37 -12.47 -24.46
CA ILE A 169 5.62 -12.40 -25.22
C ILE A 169 5.99 -13.84 -25.61
N ARG A 170 5.98 -14.14 -26.91
CA ARG A 170 6.40 -15.44 -27.46
C ARG A 170 7.81 -15.36 -28.00
#